data_AF-A0A453EKU3-F1
#
_entry.id   AF-A0A453EKU3-F1
#
_cell.length_a   1.000
_cell.length_b   1.000
_cell.length_c   1.000
_cell.angle_alpha   90.00
_cell.angle_beta   90.00
_cell.angle_gamma   90.00
#
_symmetry.space_group_name_H-M   'P 1'
#
loop_
_entity.id
_entity.type
_entity.pdbx_description
1 polymer ?
#
loop_
_entity_poly.entity_id
_entity_poly.type
_entity_poly.pdbx_seq_one_letter_code
_entity_poly.pdbx_strand_id
1 'polypeptide(L)'
;MATIMAARGQGLEQDFDFFVVVDFEATCVKDARIFPQEIIEFPAVLVDGATGRIESAFRRYVRPKHHPVLTQFCRELTGIRQEDVDGGVDLGEALWLHDAWLKAATAGAGNKRSVRLAVVTWGDWDCRTMLEFECRFKGIEKPSYFDQWINLRVPFQAALGGGGGGSTCRKRSGRRGWTGRAACTAGWTTRATPRGC
;
A
#
# COMPACT_ATOMS: atom_id res chain seq x y z
N MET A 1 20.16 28.90 -20.78
CA MET A 1 19.41 29.04 -19.52
C MET A 1 17.92 28.91 -19.84
N ALA A 2 17.43 27.67 -20.00
CA ALA A 2 16.03 27.41 -20.31
C ALA A 2 15.30 27.08 -19.00
N THR A 3 14.51 28.03 -18.53
CA THR A 3 13.64 27.88 -17.37
C THR A 3 12.51 26.91 -17.72
N ILE A 4 12.50 25.72 -17.10
CA ILE A 4 11.34 24.83 -17.14
C ILE A 4 10.27 25.45 -16.25
N MET A 5 9.31 26.14 -16.88
CA MET A 5 8.06 26.49 -16.23
C MET A 5 7.29 25.20 -15.97
N ALA A 6 7.20 24.78 -14.70
CA ALA A 6 6.26 23.77 -14.28
C ALA A 6 4.86 24.22 -14.71
N ALA A 7 4.22 23.43 -15.57
CA ALA A 7 2.83 23.65 -15.94
C ALA A 7 2.03 23.72 -14.63
N ARG A 8 1.46 24.90 -14.34
CA ARG A 8 0.43 25.04 -13.31
C ARG A 8 -0.74 24.18 -13.78
N GLY A 9 -0.84 22.97 -13.20
CA GLY A 9 -1.91 22.04 -13.49
C GLY A 9 -3.25 22.74 -13.28
N GLN A 10 -4.03 22.82 -14.36
CA GLN A 10 -5.47 23.03 -14.26
C GLN A 10 -6.01 21.98 -13.29
N GLY A 11 -6.76 22.42 -12.27
CA GLY A 11 -7.14 21.61 -11.12
C GLY A 11 -7.75 20.27 -11.52
N LEU A 12 -6.93 19.22 -11.50
CA LEU A 12 -7.43 17.87 -11.35
C LEU A 12 -8.00 17.81 -9.94
N GLU A 13 -9.31 17.64 -9.84
CA GLU A 13 -9.97 17.41 -8.56
C GLU A 13 -9.37 16.12 -7.97
N GLN A 14 -8.62 16.26 -6.89
CA GLN A 14 -8.00 15.13 -6.20
C GLN A 14 -8.95 14.61 -5.12
N ASP A 15 -9.26 13.32 -5.18
CA ASP A 15 -10.21 12.66 -4.27
C ASP A 15 -9.62 12.38 -2.88
N PHE A 16 -8.30 12.40 -2.74
CA PHE A 16 -7.60 12.13 -1.49
C PHE A 16 -6.72 13.31 -1.07
N ASP A 17 -6.78 13.68 0.21
CA ASP A 17 -5.89 14.69 0.77
C ASP A 17 -4.46 14.13 0.88
N PHE A 18 -4.32 12.83 1.18
CA PHE A 18 -3.02 12.16 1.24
C PHE A 18 -3.05 10.75 0.62
N PHE A 19 -1.89 10.37 0.09
CA PHE A 19 -1.57 8.98 -0.26
C PHE A 19 -0.57 8.41 0.74
N VAL A 20 -0.80 7.18 1.18
CA VAL A 20 0.12 6.43 2.06
C VAL A 20 0.70 5.29 1.24
N VAL A 21 1.91 5.46 0.75
CA VAL A 21 2.59 4.42 -0.05
C VAL A 21 3.24 3.42 0.88
N VAL A 22 2.94 2.14 0.71
CA VAL A 22 3.45 1.03 1.55
C VAL A 22 4.03 -0.07 0.65
N ASP A 23 5.12 -0.66 1.11
CA ASP A 23 5.84 -1.74 0.42
C ASP A 23 6.47 -2.66 1.48
N PHE A 24 5.81 -3.75 1.85
CA PHE A 24 6.31 -4.60 2.93
C PHE A 24 7.46 -5.48 2.45
N GLU A 25 8.46 -5.66 3.30
CA GLU A 25 9.41 -6.76 3.14
C GLU A 25 9.02 -7.91 4.06
N ALA A 26 9.19 -9.14 3.59
CA ALA A 26 8.83 -10.34 4.34
C ALA A 26 9.90 -11.42 4.26
N THR A 27 9.89 -12.34 5.23
CA THR A 27 10.76 -13.51 5.22
C THR A 27 10.62 -14.29 3.91
N CYS A 28 11.74 -14.77 3.38
CA CYS A 28 11.73 -15.58 2.16
C CYS A 28 12.85 -16.62 2.14
N VAL A 29 12.70 -17.60 1.25
CA VAL A 29 13.66 -18.67 0.98
C VAL A 29 13.86 -18.77 -0.52
N LYS A 30 15.05 -19.20 -0.94
CA LYS A 30 15.34 -19.39 -2.35
C LYS A 30 14.52 -20.55 -2.92
N ASP A 31 13.96 -20.37 -4.11
CA ASP A 31 13.27 -21.39 -4.91
C ASP A 31 12.08 -22.09 -4.25
N ALA A 32 11.57 -21.55 -3.13
CA ALA A 32 10.44 -22.11 -2.40
C ALA A 32 9.63 -21.02 -1.68
N ARG A 33 8.51 -21.43 -1.07
CA ARG A 33 7.72 -20.57 -0.17
C ARG A 33 8.01 -20.94 1.26
N ILE A 34 8.21 -19.94 2.11
CA ILE A 34 8.31 -20.10 3.56
C ILE A 34 6.91 -20.01 4.17
N PHE A 35 6.63 -20.84 5.19
CA PHE A 35 5.36 -20.80 5.91
C PHE A 35 5.59 -20.90 7.43
N PRO A 36 4.96 -20.03 8.24
CA PRO A 36 4.30 -18.80 7.80
C PRO A 36 5.31 -17.82 7.20
N GLN A 37 4.86 -17.01 6.24
CA GLN A 37 5.62 -15.83 5.83
C GLN A 37 5.36 -14.72 6.85
N GLU A 38 6.37 -13.95 7.22
CA GLU A 38 6.29 -12.90 8.24
C GLU A 38 6.90 -11.60 7.72
N ILE A 39 6.22 -10.47 7.94
CA ILE A 39 6.72 -9.13 7.64
C ILE A 39 7.95 -8.87 8.50
N ILE A 40 9.00 -8.34 7.89
CA ILE A 40 10.28 -7.99 8.52
C ILE A 40 10.65 -6.52 8.35
N GLU A 41 9.99 -5.82 7.42
CA GLU A 41 10.06 -4.36 7.31
C GLU A 41 8.70 -3.77 6.95
N PHE A 42 8.38 -2.66 7.61
CA PHE A 42 7.19 -1.86 7.35
C PHE A 42 7.59 -0.42 7.03
N PRO A 43 7.98 -0.12 5.79
CA PRO A 43 8.15 1.24 5.31
C PRO A 43 6.80 1.81 4.85
N ALA A 44 6.61 3.10 5.12
CA ALA A 44 5.49 3.86 4.58
C ALA A 44 5.91 5.30 4.28
N VAL A 45 5.35 5.89 3.23
CA VAL A 45 5.59 7.29 2.86
C VAL A 45 4.26 8.01 2.71
N LEU A 46 4.12 9.15 3.39
CA LEU A 46 2.98 10.04 3.27
C LEU A 46 3.25 11.06 2.17
N VAL A 47 2.36 11.13 1.19
CA VAL A 47 2.44 12.03 0.05
C VAL A 47 1.23 12.95 0.04
N ASP A 48 1.47 14.26 -0.06
CA ASP A 48 0.41 15.26 -0.20
C ASP A 48 -0.29 15.10 -1.56
N GLY A 49 -1.62 14.92 -1.53
CA GLY A 49 -2.40 14.60 -2.71
C GLY A 49 -2.50 15.76 -3.73
N ALA A 50 -2.32 17.00 -3.28
CA ALA A 50 -2.42 18.18 -4.12
C ALA A 50 -1.11 18.52 -4.84
N THR A 51 0.02 18.31 -4.17
CA THR A 51 1.35 18.71 -4.63
C THR A 51 2.21 17.53 -5.10
N GLY A 52 1.86 16.30 -4.70
CA GLY A 52 2.65 15.09 -4.95
C GLY A 52 3.98 15.05 -4.18
N ARG A 53 4.16 15.91 -3.18
CA ARG A 53 5.39 15.97 -2.37
C ARG A 53 5.31 14.99 -1.21
N ILE A 54 6.47 14.47 -0.82
CA ILE A 54 6.61 13.65 0.38
C ILE A 54 6.54 14.57 1.60
N GLU A 55 5.56 14.32 2.47
CA GLU A 55 5.34 15.07 3.71
C GLU A 55 6.04 14.39 4.90
N SER A 56 6.01 13.06 4.92
CA SER A 56 6.61 12.29 6.01
C SER A 56 6.95 10.88 5.57
N ALA A 57 7.86 10.24 6.29
CA ALA A 57 8.22 8.84 6.09
C ALA A 57 8.21 8.12 7.43
N PHE A 58 7.84 6.84 7.37
CA PHE A 58 7.80 5.91 8.48
C PHE A 58 8.56 4.65 8.09
N ARG A 59 9.32 4.10 9.04
CA ARG A 59 10.03 2.85 8.86
C ARG A 59 10.15 2.13 10.18
N ARG A 60 9.75 0.87 10.22
CA ARG A 60 10.00 -0.04 11.33
C ARG A 60 10.43 -1.40 10.81
N TYR A 61 11.47 -1.95 11.43
CA TYR A 61 11.77 -3.37 11.30
C TYR A 61 10.85 -4.15 12.24
N VAL A 62 10.39 -5.29 11.75
CA VAL A 62 9.49 -6.19 12.46
C VAL A 62 10.25 -7.47 12.78
N ARG A 63 10.19 -7.91 14.04
CA ARG A 63 10.86 -9.12 14.48
C ARG A 63 9.98 -10.34 14.18
N PRO A 64 10.40 -11.26 13.28
CA PRO A 64 9.66 -12.48 13.00
C PRO A 64 9.71 -13.43 14.21
N LYS A 65 8.58 -14.09 14.51
CA LYS A 65 8.45 -14.99 15.68
C LYS A 65 8.63 -16.46 15.31
N HIS A 66 8.26 -16.85 14.08
CA HIS A 66 8.31 -18.24 13.63
C HIS A 66 9.63 -18.54 12.93
N HIS A 67 10.12 -17.60 12.13
CA HIS A 67 11.40 -17.69 11.42
C HIS A 67 12.33 -16.54 11.85
N PRO A 68 12.80 -16.52 13.11
CA PRO A 68 13.58 -15.41 13.66
C PRO A 68 14.91 -15.20 12.93
N VAL A 69 15.49 -16.26 12.38
CA VAL A 69 16.76 -16.20 11.64
C VAL A 69 16.48 -16.05 10.14
N LEU A 70 16.88 -14.91 9.57
CA LEU A 70 16.72 -14.63 8.16
C LEU A 70 17.65 -15.51 7.32
N THR A 71 17.12 -16.07 6.24
CA THR A 71 17.96 -16.79 5.28
C THR A 71 18.95 -15.87 4.60
N GLN A 72 20.07 -16.41 4.12
CA GLN A 72 21.03 -15.62 3.34
C GLN A 72 20.36 -14.98 2.12
N PHE A 73 19.55 -15.75 1.38
CA PHE A 73 18.80 -15.25 0.23
C PHE A 73 17.90 -14.05 0.59
N CYS A 74 17.18 -14.13 1.71
CA CYS A 74 16.33 -13.04 2.18
C CYS A 74 17.14 -11.77 2.45
N ARG A 75 18.26 -11.89 3.17
CA ARG A 75 19.13 -10.76 3.50
C ARG A 75 19.75 -10.13 2.25
N GLU A 76 20.13 -10.94 1.26
CA GLU A 76 20.68 -10.44 -0.01
C GLU A 76 19.62 -9.76 -0.88
N LEU A 77 18.39 -10.27 -0.89
CA LEU A 77 17.28 -9.72 -1.67
C LEU A 77 16.79 -8.39 -1.11
N THR A 78 16.58 -8.31 0.20
CA THR A 78 15.98 -7.12 0.85
C THR A 78 17.02 -6.13 1.37
N GLY A 79 18.27 -6.57 1.55
CA GLY A 79 19.33 -5.78 2.19
C GLY A 79 19.21 -5.67 3.72
N ILE A 80 18.22 -6.32 4.33
CA ILE A 80 17.96 -6.29 5.78
C ILE A 80 18.95 -7.21 6.49
N ARG A 81 19.58 -6.72 7.56
CA ARG A 81 20.50 -7.51 8.38
C ARG A 81 19.76 -8.25 9.48
N GLN A 82 20.40 -9.28 10.04
CA GLN A 82 19.83 -10.00 11.18
C GLN A 82 19.65 -9.07 12.40
N GLU A 83 20.63 -8.19 12.65
CA GLU A 83 20.58 -7.19 13.73
C GLU A 83 19.39 -6.22 13.62
N ASP A 84 18.94 -5.90 12.39
CA ASP A 84 17.80 -5.02 12.15
C ASP A 84 16.48 -5.64 12.66
N VAL A 85 16.26 -6.92 12.36
CA VAL A 85 15.05 -7.65 12.79
C VAL A 85 15.14 -8.09 14.25
N ASP A 86 16.33 -8.40 14.76
CA ASP A 86 16.54 -8.76 16.16
C ASP A 86 16.18 -7.58 17.08
N GLY A 87 16.51 -6.35 16.67
CA GLY A 87 16.12 -5.10 17.33
C GLY A 87 14.74 -4.56 16.92
N GLY A 88 14.01 -5.27 16.06
CA GLY A 88 12.70 -4.89 15.57
C GLY A 88 11.59 -5.03 16.61
N VAL A 89 10.45 -4.38 16.34
CA VAL A 89 9.24 -4.49 17.16
C VAL A 89 8.36 -5.65 16.68
N ASP A 90 7.37 -6.05 17.46
CA ASP A 90 6.36 -7.01 16.99
C ASP A 90 5.41 -6.34 15.97
N LEU A 91 4.82 -7.11 15.05
CA LEU A 91 3.94 -6.57 13.99
C LEU A 91 2.78 -5.71 14.55
N GLY A 92 2.15 -6.15 15.65
CA GLY A 92 1.06 -5.40 16.27
C GLY A 92 1.50 -4.02 16.76
N GLU A 93 2.71 -3.93 17.32
CA GLU A 93 3.31 -2.66 17.73
C GLU A 93 3.68 -1.80 16.53
N ALA A 94 4.24 -2.39 15.45
CA ALA A 94 4.51 -1.66 14.22
C ALA A 94 3.24 -1.03 13.61
N LEU A 95 2.12 -1.77 13.61
CA LEU A 95 0.83 -1.26 13.15
C LEU A 95 0.29 -0.12 14.03
N TRP A 96 0.43 -0.25 15.36
CA TRP A 96 0.07 0.81 16.28
C TRP A 96 0.93 2.07 16.10
N LEU A 97 2.25 1.91 15.94
CA LEU A 97 3.19 3.00 15.66
C LEU A 97 2.89 3.68 14.32
N HIS A 98 2.51 2.90 13.30
CA HIS A 98 2.12 3.42 11.99
C HIS A 98 0.84 4.27 12.10
N ASP A 99 -0.17 3.80 12.83
CA ASP A 99 -1.41 4.55 13.07
C ASP A 99 -1.14 5.86 13.84
N ALA A 100 -0.30 5.82 14.87
CA ALA A 100 0.12 7.00 15.62
C ALA A 100 0.87 8.01 14.72
N TRP A 101 1.78 7.52 13.88
CA TRP A 101 2.50 8.34 12.90
C TRP A 101 1.55 9.01 11.90
N LEU A 102 0.60 8.27 11.32
CA LEU A 102 -0.39 8.83 10.38
C LEU A 102 -1.23 9.94 11.03
N LYS A 103 -1.71 9.72 12.26
CA LYS A 103 -2.48 10.72 13.01
C LYS A 103 -1.66 11.98 13.26
N ALA A 104 -0.40 11.84 13.66
CA ALA A 104 0.49 12.97 13.90
C ALA A 104 0.81 13.73 12.60
N ALA A 105 1.15 13.02 11.53
CA ALA A 105 1.54 13.61 10.25
C ALA A 105 0.37 14.35 9.57
N THR A 106 -0.87 13.88 9.77
CA THR A 106 -2.08 14.48 9.19
C THR A 106 -2.76 15.52 10.09
N ALA A 107 -2.29 15.71 11.34
CA ALA A 107 -2.91 16.62 12.31
C ALA A 107 -2.93 18.09 11.83
N GLY A 108 -1.94 18.49 11.04
CA GLY A 108 -1.80 19.84 10.49
C GLY A 108 -2.62 20.12 9.23
N ALA A 109 -3.29 19.11 8.65
CA ALA A 109 -4.03 19.23 7.39
C ALA A 109 -5.29 20.12 7.46
N GLY A 110 -5.57 20.69 8.64
CA GLY A 110 -6.35 21.91 8.84
C GLY A 110 -7.87 21.73 8.75
N ASN A 111 -8.60 22.10 9.82
CA ASN A 111 -10.05 22.42 9.95
C ASN A 111 -11.12 21.55 9.23
N LYS A 112 -10.75 20.56 8.42
CA LYS A 112 -11.65 19.61 7.78
C LYS A 112 -12.02 18.55 8.81
N ARG A 113 -13.31 18.29 8.96
CA ARG A 113 -13.84 17.29 9.91
C ARG A 113 -13.36 15.86 9.64
N SER A 114 -12.79 15.57 8.47
CA SER A 114 -12.26 14.26 8.10
C SER A 114 -11.21 14.41 7.00
N VAL A 115 -10.01 13.85 7.23
CA VAL A 115 -8.93 13.74 6.25
C VAL A 115 -9.19 12.50 5.38
N ARG A 116 -9.20 12.66 4.05
CA ARG A 116 -9.35 11.53 3.11
C ARG A 116 -7.97 10.98 2.79
N LEU A 117 -7.72 9.73 3.19
CA LEU A 117 -6.46 9.03 2.91
C LEU A 117 -6.70 7.80 2.01
N ALA A 118 -5.73 7.50 1.16
CA ALA A 118 -5.69 6.25 0.39
C ALA A 118 -4.37 5.53 0.58
N VAL A 119 -4.40 4.25 0.92
CA VAL A 119 -3.22 3.39 0.86
C VAL A 119 -2.89 3.11 -0.59
N VAL A 120 -1.60 3.11 -0.93
CA VAL A 120 -1.09 2.84 -2.28
C VAL A 120 0.01 1.79 -2.18
N THR A 121 -0.05 0.79 -3.05
CA THR A 121 0.94 -0.29 -3.13
C THR A 121 1.27 -0.59 -4.59
N TRP A 122 2.42 -1.21 -4.88
CA TRP A 122 2.75 -1.59 -6.25
C TRP A 122 1.82 -2.70 -6.78
N GLY A 123 1.30 -3.55 -5.91
CA GLY A 123 0.38 -4.61 -6.29
C GLY A 123 -0.53 -5.01 -5.14
N ASP A 124 -1.28 -6.09 -5.33
CA ASP A 124 -2.21 -6.53 -4.29
C ASP A 124 -1.53 -7.33 -3.17
N TRP A 125 -0.26 -7.68 -3.32
CA TRP A 125 0.41 -8.63 -2.43
C TRP A 125 0.49 -8.10 -0.99
N ASP A 126 0.90 -6.85 -0.80
CA ASP A 126 1.07 -6.20 0.51
C ASP A 126 -0.18 -6.27 1.39
N CYS A 127 -1.26 -5.64 0.94
CA CYS A 127 -2.48 -5.49 1.74
C CYS A 127 -3.37 -6.74 1.69
N ARG A 128 -3.55 -7.36 0.51
CA ARG A 128 -4.49 -8.49 0.33
C ARG A 128 -3.92 -9.80 0.84
N THR A 129 -2.62 -9.99 0.69
CA THR A 129 -1.97 -11.28 0.91
C THR A 129 -1.12 -11.26 2.16
N MET A 130 -0.10 -10.40 2.21
CA MET A 130 0.92 -10.44 3.26
C MET A 130 0.34 -9.99 4.61
N LEU A 131 -0.11 -8.74 4.70
CA LEU A 131 -0.65 -8.18 5.94
C LEU A 131 -1.92 -8.93 6.41
N GLU A 132 -2.84 -9.24 5.48
CA GLU A 132 -4.05 -10.00 5.80
C GLU A 132 -3.74 -11.37 6.39
N PHE A 133 -2.83 -12.12 5.77
CA PHE A 133 -2.45 -13.44 6.23
C PHE A 133 -1.83 -13.38 7.63
N GLU A 134 -0.84 -12.50 7.82
CA GLU A 134 -0.09 -12.48 9.07
C GLU A 134 -0.92 -11.95 10.24
N CYS A 135 -1.76 -10.93 10.03
CA CYS A 135 -2.69 -10.46 11.05
C CYS A 135 -3.65 -11.58 11.47
N ARG A 136 -4.24 -12.32 10.53
CA ARG A 136 -5.10 -13.46 10.85
C ARG A 136 -4.35 -14.58 11.57
N PHE A 137 -3.15 -14.91 11.09
CA PHE A 137 -2.33 -15.98 11.64
C PHE A 137 -1.88 -15.69 13.09
N LYS A 138 -1.57 -14.42 13.39
CA LYS A 138 -1.12 -13.98 14.72
C LYS A 138 -2.25 -13.48 15.63
N GLY A 139 -3.51 -13.44 15.15
CA GLY A 139 -4.64 -12.91 15.90
C GLY A 139 -4.57 -11.40 16.17
N ILE A 140 -3.95 -10.64 15.26
CA ILE A 140 -3.78 -9.19 15.35
C ILE A 140 -4.92 -8.51 14.60
N GLU A 141 -5.54 -7.50 15.21
CA GLU A 141 -6.53 -6.66 14.53
C GLU A 141 -5.86 -5.80 13.46
N LYS A 142 -6.25 -5.99 12.20
CA LYS A 142 -5.71 -5.23 11.08
C LYS A 142 -6.40 -3.86 11.01
N PRO A 143 -5.65 -2.74 10.90
CA PRO A 143 -6.25 -1.43 10.71
C PRO A 143 -7.09 -1.38 9.42
N SER A 144 -8.34 -0.91 9.52
CA SER A 144 -9.32 -0.99 8.43
C SER A 144 -8.96 -0.16 7.19
N TYR A 145 -8.09 0.84 7.32
CA TYR A 145 -7.59 1.59 6.16
C TYR A 145 -6.70 0.74 5.23
N PHE A 146 -6.21 -0.42 5.68
CA PHE A 146 -5.56 -1.40 4.82
C PHE A 146 -6.54 -2.34 4.09
N ASP A 147 -7.85 -2.22 4.31
CA ASP A 147 -8.85 -3.01 3.57
C ASP A 147 -9.13 -2.46 2.15
N GLN A 148 -8.62 -1.26 1.86
CA GLN A 148 -8.77 -0.60 0.58
C GLN A 148 -7.45 0.06 0.19
N TRP A 149 -6.94 -0.26 -1.00
CA TRP A 149 -5.70 0.32 -1.51
C TRP A 149 -5.81 0.58 -3.01
N ILE A 150 -4.98 1.49 -3.49
CA ILE A 150 -4.76 1.76 -4.91
C ILE A 150 -3.59 0.90 -5.37
N ASN A 151 -3.85 0.01 -6.33
CA ASN A 151 -2.81 -0.76 -6.99
C ASN A 151 -2.16 0.09 -8.10
N LEU A 152 -0.96 0.61 -7.82
CA LEU A 152 -0.26 1.58 -8.68
C LEU A 152 0.18 0.98 -10.02
N ARG A 153 0.33 -0.34 -10.12
CA ARG A 153 0.69 -1.01 -11.38
C ARG A 153 -0.33 -0.76 -12.48
N VAL A 154 -1.62 -0.66 -12.16
CA VAL A 154 -2.70 -0.43 -13.13
C VAL A 154 -2.56 0.93 -13.85
N PRO A 155 -2.54 2.08 -13.15
CA PRO A 155 -2.36 3.37 -13.80
C PRO A 155 -0.96 3.53 -14.41
N PHE A 156 0.08 2.94 -13.79
CA PHE A 156 1.44 2.97 -14.35
C PHE A 156 1.51 2.30 -15.72
N GLN A 157 0.92 1.11 -15.86
CA GLN A 157 0.83 0.41 -17.14
C GLN A 157 0.01 1.19 -18.16
N ALA A 158 -1.09 1.82 -17.75
CA ALA A 158 -1.89 2.65 -18.65
C ALA A 158 -1.14 3.89 -19.15
N ALA A 159 -0.30 4.51 -18.30
CA ALA A 159 0.44 5.71 -18.63
C ALA A 159 1.68 5.47 -19.51
N LEU A 160 2.39 4.35 -19.30
CA LEU A 160 3.67 4.07 -19.94
C LEU A 160 3.61 2.94 -20.99
N GLY A 161 2.61 2.07 -20.93
CA GLY A 161 2.47 0.89 -21.77
C GLY A 161 1.67 1.12 -23.06
N GLY A 162 1.98 2.18 -23.81
CA GLY A 162 1.25 2.56 -25.02
C GLY A 162 0.93 1.37 -25.96
N GLY A 163 -0.37 1.12 -26.16
CA GLY A 163 -0.92 0.35 -27.28
C GLY A 163 -1.05 -1.18 -27.07
N GLY A 164 -2.28 -1.63 -26.79
CA GLY A 164 -2.70 -3.00 -27.10
C GLY A 164 -3.52 -3.71 -26.04
N GLY A 165 -4.85 -3.69 -26.19
CA GLY A 165 -5.71 -4.77 -25.72
C GLY A 165 -6.40 -4.59 -24.38
N GLY A 166 -7.62 -4.04 -24.41
CA GLY A 166 -8.74 -4.47 -23.58
C GLY A 166 -8.55 -4.40 -22.06
N SER A 167 -8.76 -3.22 -21.50
CA SER A 167 -9.03 -3.02 -20.08
C SER A 167 -10.34 -3.71 -19.66
N THR A 168 -10.28 -4.98 -19.26
CA THR A 168 -11.39 -5.58 -18.52
C THR A 168 -11.24 -5.26 -17.03
N CYS A 169 -11.91 -4.21 -16.58
CA CYS A 169 -12.35 -4.12 -15.18
C CYS A 169 -13.33 -5.28 -14.96
N ARG A 170 -12.85 -6.41 -14.42
CA ARG A 170 -13.68 -7.60 -14.21
C ARG A 170 -14.58 -7.39 -12.98
N LYS A 171 -15.67 -6.62 -13.15
CA LYS A 171 -16.83 -6.72 -12.26
C LYS A 171 -17.68 -7.90 -12.73
N ARG A 172 -17.90 -8.89 -11.87
CA ARG A 172 -18.96 -9.88 -12.09
C ARG A 172 -20.29 -9.20 -11.77
N SER A 173 -20.91 -8.57 -12.77
CA SER A 173 -22.32 -8.21 -12.74
C SER A 173 -23.05 -8.98 -13.85
N GLY A 174 -24.22 -9.50 -13.52
CA GLY A 174 -25.07 -10.23 -14.46
C GLY A 174 -25.47 -9.36 -15.66
N ARG A 175 -25.51 -10.03 -16.83
CA ARG A 175 -26.19 -9.69 -18.08
C ARG A 175 -26.87 -8.31 -18.16
N ARG A 176 -26.26 -7.37 -18.87
CA ARG A 176 -26.77 -6.71 -20.10
C ARG A 176 -25.88 -5.48 -20.43
N GLY A 177 -25.62 -5.28 -21.73
CA GLY A 177 -24.55 -4.44 -22.29
C GLY A 177 -24.67 -2.93 -22.04
N TRP A 178 -23.59 -2.21 -22.36
CA TRP A 178 -23.50 -0.75 -22.25
C TRP A 178 -22.85 -0.13 -23.49
N THR A 179 -23.47 0.95 -23.95
CA THR A 179 -22.94 1.99 -24.84
C THR A 179 -22.58 3.23 -24.01
N GLY A 180 -21.49 3.93 -24.35
CA GLY A 180 -21.29 5.34 -24.00
C GLY A 180 -20.16 5.65 -23.00
N ARG A 181 -19.25 6.55 -23.41
CA ARG A 181 -18.12 7.13 -22.66
C ARG A 181 -18.51 7.61 -21.26
N ALA A 182 -17.67 7.32 -20.26
CA ALA A 182 -17.77 7.93 -18.93
C ALA A 182 -16.39 8.12 -18.25
N ALA A 183 -16.29 9.26 -17.60
CA ALA A 183 -15.19 9.87 -16.85
C ALA A 183 -14.27 8.92 -16.05
N CYS A 184 -12.97 9.20 -16.16
CA CYS A 184 -11.87 8.58 -15.45
C CYS A 184 -11.77 9.02 -13.97
N THR A 185 -12.77 8.77 -13.12
CA THR A 185 -12.59 8.91 -11.65
C THR A 185 -13.41 7.92 -10.82
N ALA A 186 -14.44 7.27 -11.35
CA ALA A 186 -15.31 6.41 -10.54
C ALA A 186 -14.94 4.91 -10.60
N GLY A 187 -13.99 4.46 -9.78
CA GLY A 187 -13.88 3.02 -9.46
C GLY A 187 -12.50 2.46 -9.15
N TRP A 188 -11.83 2.98 -8.12
CA TRP A 188 -10.52 2.47 -7.68
C TRP A 188 -10.56 1.64 -6.38
N THR A 189 -11.74 1.47 -5.75
CA THR A 189 -11.88 0.63 -4.55
C THR A 189 -12.30 -0.79 -4.91
N THR A 190 -11.39 -1.74 -4.78
CA THR A 190 -11.72 -3.17 -4.72
C THR A 190 -12.43 -3.44 -3.39
N ARG A 191 -13.76 -3.32 -3.38
CA ARG A 191 -14.57 -3.73 -2.22
C ARG A 191 -14.44 -5.25 -2.04
N ALA A 192 -13.58 -5.69 -1.13
CA ALA A 192 -13.62 -7.06 -0.62
C ALA A 192 -14.89 -7.21 0.21
N THR A 193 -15.93 -7.80 -0.37
CA THR A 193 -17.12 -8.18 0.40
C THR A 193 -16.76 -9.36 1.31
N PRO A 194 -16.99 -9.29 2.63
CA PRO A 194 -16.92 -10.46 3.48
C PRO A 194 -18.12 -11.34 3.14
N ARG A 195 -17.88 -12.58 2.72
CA ARG A 195 -18.95 -13.59 2.80
C ARG A 195 -18.76 -14.31 4.12
N GLY A 196 -19.64 -13.99 5.06
CA GLY A 196 -19.97 -14.89 6.14
C GLY A 196 -20.66 -16.12 5.56
N CYS A 197 -20.09 -17.27 5.89
CA CYS A 197 -20.70 -18.55 6.28
C CYS A 197 -19.56 -19.57 6.36
#